data_AF-A0A559LIL2-F1
#
_entry.id   AF-A0A559LIL2-F1
#
_cell.length_a   1.000
_cell.length_b   1.000
_cell.length_c   1.000
_cell.angle_alpha   90.00
_cell.angle_beta   90.00
_cell.angle_gamma   90.00
#
_symmetry.space_group_name_H-M   'P 1'
#
loop_
_entity.id
_entity.type
_entity.pdbx_description
1 polymer ?
#
loop_
_entity_poly.entity_id
_entity_poly.type
_entity_poly.pdbx_seq_one_letter_code
_entity_poly.pdbx_strand_id
1 'polypeptide(L)'
;MNELAANLTGLRIGRRTYVGFGDEIPDEVPFYPSGNLATKLNNTPRYLFRIYSHASAGKNSSEWMKSIDALENNLTDIFARDNAANIAITLNEHLRWEPKSCGDPFISWTTSLLVAIEYAIYKHKTEGAKLEAIHLCIVDTTMFPKGVFIRDLDLIEEFYDKVPNGQQIMVKGVCHTWEARGLDNFRHLRNKRHKTYSGVYYFGEFLSQGQTNMTGRSSTVTCDKIINNALFTMLPQFQAELEDSKIQWAEAVVKSRQSFYMDIGPEATSACEFVEAAKIALNFGTVWFLPVLANLLALRPRAAQDPGILDQISGLFSDGSRYSLSSKDTKIVANENIPEVLQFGKIVHDINEDYWDESAHTLLRSLEETADIVRRFATSSRTTGASRLLGKGNLAGGLYTIESKHLQPLVQSLTTLNRIIQELQEALKEDAGEMTQLAATAPAHKTCDGAFEREAEQANEELGLTTNSFED
;
A
#
# COMPACT_ATOMS: atom_id res chain seq x y z
N MET A 1 58.38 -13.83 -7.28
CA MET A 1 56.97 -13.96 -7.74
C MET A 1 56.08 -14.74 -6.77
N ASN A 2 56.59 -15.67 -5.95
CA ASN A 2 55.76 -16.39 -4.97
C ASN A 2 55.53 -15.67 -3.62
N GLU A 3 56.33 -14.66 -3.27
CA GLU A 3 56.08 -13.83 -2.06
C GLU A 3 55.07 -12.69 -2.31
N LEU A 4 54.86 -12.27 -3.56
CA LEU A 4 53.83 -11.27 -3.89
C LEU A 4 52.42 -11.88 -3.84
N ALA A 5 52.30 -13.18 -4.14
CA ALA A 5 51.04 -13.92 -4.05
C ALA A 5 50.61 -14.19 -2.59
N ALA A 6 51.57 -14.29 -1.66
CA ALA A 6 51.29 -14.50 -0.23
C ALA A 6 50.85 -13.21 0.50
N ASN A 7 51.19 -12.03 -0.03
CA ASN A 7 50.79 -10.75 0.54
C ASN A 7 49.45 -10.21 -0.02
N LEU A 8 48.92 -10.80 -1.09
CA LEU A 8 47.60 -10.45 -1.65
C LEU A 8 46.44 -11.28 -1.05
N THR A 9 46.75 -12.41 -0.41
CA THR A 9 45.78 -13.18 0.40
C THR A 9 45.50 -12.58 1.78
N GLY A 10 46.27 -11.56 2.19
CA GLY A 10 46.05 -10.77 3.41
C GLY A 10 45.10 -9.58 3.26
N LEU A 11 44.52 -9.36 2.07
CA LEU A 11 43.62 -8.24 1.75
C LEU A 11 42.19 -8.69 1.43
N ARG A 12 41.76 -9.82 2.00
CA ARG A 12 40.36 -10.26 1.94
C ARG A 12 39.59 -9.80 3.18
N ILE A 13 38.50 -9.10 2.87
CA ILE A 13 37.29 -8.92 3.67
C ILE A 13 37.46 -7.87 4.77
N GLY A 14 37.11 -6.63 4.39
CA GLY A 14 36.72 -5.61 5.35
C GLY A 14 35.73 -6.21 6.33
N ARG A 15 36.03 -5.99 7.61
CA ARG A 15 35.29 -6.42 8.80
C ARG A 15 33.79 -6.55 8.57
N ARG A 16 33.23 -7.66 9.08
CA ARG A 16 31.87 -7.70 9.67
C ARG A 16 31.68 -6.40 10.45
N THR A 17 30.96 -5.47 9.87
CA THR A 17 30.55 -4.24 10.53
C THR A 17 29.07 -4.42 10.80
N TYR A 18 28.80 -5.16 11.87
CA TYR A 18 27.59 -4.97 12.65
C TYR A 18 27.64 -3.54 13.19
N VAL A 19 27.19 -2.58 12.40
CA VAL A 19 26.88 -1.26 12.93
C VAL A 19 25.44 -1.35 13.43
N GLY A 20 25.28 -1.81 14.68
CA GLY A 20 24.06 -1.56 15.46
C GLY A 20 23.19 -2.75 15.89
N PHE A 21 23.48 -3.99 15.48
CA PHE A 21 22.69 -5.16 15.91
C PHE A 21 23.59 -6.15 16.65
N GLY A 22 23.09 -6.78 17.73
CA GLY A 22 23.83 -7.77 18.52
C GLY A 22 24.20 -9.01 17.69
N ASP A 23 24.68 -10.08 18.34
CA ASP A 23 25.06 -11.34 17.67
C ASP A 23 23.90 -12.03 16.91
N GLU A 24 22.69 -11.48 16.95
CA GLU A 24 21.50 -11.93 16.23
C GLU A 24 21.36 -11.22 14.88
N ILE A 25 21.13 -12.01 13.83
CA ILE A 25 20.82 -11.50 12.50
C ILE A 25 19.46 -10.77 12.57
N PRO A 26 19.39 -9.48 12.22
CA PRO A 26 18.17 -8.68 12.41
C PRO A 26 17.04 -9.14 11.49
N ASP A 27 15.80 -9.13 11.94
CA ASP A 27 14.63 -9.50 11.12
C ASP A 27 14.41 -8.54 9.94
N GLU A 28 14.75 -7.26 10.12
CA GLU A 28 14.70 -6.23 9.09
C GLU A 28 15.93 -5.32 9.12
N VAL A 29 16.20 -4.64 8.00
CA VAL A 29 17.20 -3.57 7.92
C VAL A 29 16.49 -2.24 7.62
N PRO A 30 16.10 -1.45 8.63
CA PRO A 30 15.48 -0.14 8.41
C PRO A 30 16.47 0.87 7.82
N PHE A 31 15.95 1.83 7.05
CA PHE A 31 16.65 3.04 6.63
C PHE A 31 16.76 4.03 7.80
N TYR A 32 17.96 4.54 8.06
CA TYR A 32 18.23 5.60 9.04
C TYR A 32 18.83 6.86 8.39
N PRO A 33 18.08 7.52 7.49
CA PRO A 33 18.47 8.81 6.94
C PRO A 33 18.52 9.89 8.02
N SER A 34 19.26 10.96 7.74
CA SER A 34 19.30 12.15 8.58
C SER A 34 18.46 13.30 7.99
N GLY A 35 18.23 14.35 8.77
CA GLY A 35 17.60 15.59 8.29
C GLY A 35 16.15 15.43 7.81
N ASN A 36 15.80 16.12 6.73
CA ASN A 36 14.43 16.19 6.22
C ASN A 36 13.89 14.81 5.78
N LEU A 37 14.75 13.94 5.25
CA LEU A 37 14.34 12.62 4.78
C LEU A 37 13.84 11.71 5.93
N ALA A 38 14.38 11.87 7.14
CA ALA A 38 13.91 11.15 8.33
C ALA A 38 12.42 11.42 8.62
N THR A 39 11.94 12.64 8.36
CA THR A 39 10.53 12.99 8.57
C THR A 39 9.61 12.32 7.54
N LYS A 40 10.13 12.06 6.33
CA LYS A 40 9.40 11.42 5.23
C LYS A 40 9.22 9.90 5.42
N LEU A 41 9.95 9.26 6.33
CA LEU A 41 9.77 7.83 6.65
C LEU A 41 8.37 7.50 7.18
N ASN A 42 7.63 8.49 7.68
CA ASN A 42 6.24 8.29 8.07
C ASN A 42 5.30 8.18 6.86
N ASN A 43 5.74 8.52 5.63
CA ASN A 43 4.93 8.56 4.42
C ASN A 43 4.90 7.24 3.63
N THR A 44 4.74 6.15 4.38
CA THR A 44 4.60 4.79 3.85
C THR A 44 3.11 4.41 3.83
N PRO A 45 2.55 3.94 2.71
CA PRO A 45 1.18 3.48 2.65
C PRO A 45 1.04 2.18 3.43
N ARG A 46 -0.16 1.93 3.96
CA ARG A 46 -0.42 0.71 4.73
C ARG A 46 -0.17 -0.56 3.92
N TYR A 47 -0.60 -0.60 2.66
CA TYR A 47 -0.45 -1.78 1.83
C TYR A 47 0.57 -1.57 0.72
N LEU A 48 1.48 -2.53 0.58
CA LEU A 48 2.43 -2.62 -0.52
C LEU A 48 2.36 -4.00 -1.17
N PHE A 49 2.64 -4.04 -2.47
CA PHE A 49 2.63 -5.22 -3.30
C PHE A 49 4.01 -5.48 -3.89
N ARG A 50 4.37 -6.75 -4.06
CA ARG A 50 5.56 -7.18 -4.80
C ARG A 50 5.24 -8.39 -5.65
N ILE A 51 5.67 -8.34 -6.91
CA ILE A 51 5.69 -9.50 -7.79
C ILE A 51 7.08 -10.10 -7.78
N TYR A 52 7.16 -11.43 -7.69
CA TYR A 52 8.41 -12.14 -7.87
C TYR A 52 8.23 -13.50 -8.54
N SER A 53 9.31 -13.97 -9.14
CA SER A 53 9.48 -15.28 -9.77
C SER A 53 10.84 -15.84 -9.37
N HIS A 54 11.18 -17.05 -9.83
CA HIS A 54 12.51 -17.62 -9.64
C HIS A 54 13.64 -16.79 -10.29
N ALA A 55 13.34 -15.99 -11.30
CA ALA A 55 14.30 -15.12 -11.98
C ALA A 55 14.44 -13.74 -11.29
N SER A 56 13.64 -13.46 -10.26
CA SER A 56 13.73 -12.19 -9.53
C SER A 56 14.97 -12.16 -8.66
N ALA A 57 15.68 -11.04 -8.66
CA ALA A 57 16.90 -10.86 -7.89
C ALA A 57 16.70 -11.10 -6.38
N GLY A 58 17.77 -11.59 -5.74
CA GLY A 58 17.76 -11.92 -4.32
C GLY A 58 17.01 -13.21 -3.98
N LYS A 59 16.60 -13.37 -2.73
CA LYS A 59 15.73 -14.47 -2.28
C LYS A 59 14.35 -13.94 -1.94
N ASN A 60 13.33 -14.55 -2.52
CA ASN A 60 11.94 -14.15 -2.36
C ASN A 60 11.11 -15.37 -1.92
N SER A 61 10.49 -15.32 -0.76
CA SER A 61 9.57 -16.37 -0.26
C SER A 61 8.50 -15.80 0.66
N SER A 62 7.54 -16.65 1.07
CA SER A 62 6.51 -16.32 2.05
C SER A 62 7.05 -15.98 3.44
N GLU A 63 8.29 -16.36 3.73
CA GLU A 63 8.93 -16.14 5.04
C GLU A 63 9.95 -15.01 4.99
N TRP A 64 10.62 -14.78 3.85
CA TRP A 64 11.73 -13.84 3.75
C TRP A 64 11.82 -13.17 2.38
N MET A 65 12.08 -11.88 2.40
CA MET A 65 12.61 -11.14 1.25
C MET A 65 14.05 -10.74 1.57
N LYS A 66 15.01 -11.08 0.69
CA LYS A 66 16.43 -10.72 0.84
C LYS A 66 16.95 -10.16 -0.46
N SER A 67 17.59 -9.00 -0.39
CA SER A 67 18.35 -8.39 -1.47
C SER A 67 19.61 -9.19 -1.81
N ILE A 68 20.29 -8.84 -2.90
CA ILE A 68 21.57 -9.46 -3.29
C ILE A 68 22.59 -9.26 -2.17
N ASP A 69 22.70 -8.04 -1.64
CA ASP A 69 23.62 -7.72 -0.54
C ASP A 69 23.34 -8.58 0.71
N ALA A 70 22.06 -8.79 1.06
CA ALA A 70 21.72 -9.60 2.23
C ALA A 70 22.07 -11.08 2.05
N LEU A 71 22.06 -11.62 0.82
CA LEU A 71 22.56 -12.98 0.56
C LEU A 71 24.07 -13.08 0.79
N GLU A 72 24.79 -11.99 0.59
CA GLU A 72 26.22 -11.87 0.88
C GLU A 72 26.50 -11.48 2.35
N ASN A 73 25.45 -11.43 3.19
CA ASN A 73 25.48 -10.98 4.58
C ASN A 73 25.90 -9.51 4.77
N ASN A 74 25.72 -8.67 3.75
CA ASN A 74 25.82 -7.23 3.89
C ASN A 74 24.46 -6.65 4.28
N LEU A 75 24.28 -6.43 5.59
CA LEU A 75 23.05 -5.87 6.18
C LEU A 75 23.26 -4.41 6.63
N THR A 76 24.22 -3.72 6.01
CA THR A 76 24.53 -2.32 6.35
C THR A 76 23.53 -1.40 5.68
N ASP A 77 22.86 -0.56 6.48
CA ASP A 77 22.03 0.53 6.00
C ASP A 77 22.79 1.39 4.98
N ILE A 78 22.17 1.67 3.83
CA ILE A 78 22.76 2.49 2.77
C ILE A 78 23.25 3.86 3.28
N PHE A 79 22.61 4.45 4.30
CA PHE A 79 23.00 5.76 4.86
C PHE A 79 24.25 5.68 5.75
N ALA A 80 24.61 4.48 6.21
CA ALA A 80 25.82 4.24 6.98
C ALA A 80 27.01 3.79 6.11
N ARG A 81 26.83 3.65 4.78
CA ARG A 81 27.91 3.27 3.87
C ARG A 81 28.77 4.47 3.49
N ASP A 82 30.09 4.24 3.41
CA ASP A 82 31.08 5.31 3.21
C ASP A 82 31.03 5.98 1.82
N ASN A 83 30.36 5.38 0.83
CA ASN A 83 30.38 5.86 -0.56
C ASN A 83 28.96 6.12 -1.11
N ALA A 84 28.50 7.36 -0.94
CA ALA A 84 27.22 7.83 -1.44
C ALA A 84 27.10 7.77 -2.98
N ALA A 85 28.20 7.93 -3.73
CA ALA A 85 28.19 7.82 -5.19
C ALA A 85 27.88 6.38 -5.64
N ASN A 86 28.45 5.38 -4.97
CA ASN A 86 28.13 3.98 -5.24
C ASN A 86 26.67 3.66 -4.92
N ILE A 87 26.12 4.19 -3.82
CA ILE A 87 24.69 4.03 -3.50
C ILE A 87 23.80 4.64 -4.59
N ALA A 88 24.14 5.84 -5.06
CA ALA A 88 23.40 6.49 -6.14
C ALA A 88 23.44 5.68 -7.44
N ILE A 89 24.62 5.13 -7.80
CA ILE A 89 24.78 4.25 -8.97
C ILE A 89 23.95 2.97 -8.80
N THR A 90 24.07 2.29 -7.66
CA THR A 90 23.29 1.07 -7.36
C THR A 90 21.79 1.34 -7.39
N LEU A 91 21.32 2.47 -6.84
CA LEU A 91 19.91 2.86 -6.91
C LEU A 91 19.46 3.06 -8.37
N ASN A 92 20.26 3.74 -9.18
CA ASN A 92 19.96 3.93 -10.60
C ASN A 92 19.91 2.60 -11.36
N GLU A 93 20.88 1.72 -11.13
CA GLU A 93 20.91 0.37 -11.71
C GLU A 93 19.73 -0.49 -11.22
N HIS A 94 19.33 -0.37 -9.96
CA HIS A 94 18.17 -1.06 -9.39
C HIS A 94 16.89 -0.68 -10.12
N LEU A 95 16.61 0.63 -10.20
CA LEU A 95 15.39 1.17 -10.81
C LEU A 95 15.31 0.94 -12.33
N ARG A 96 16.44 0.76 -13.02
CA ARG A 96 16.49 0.41 -14.46
C ARG A 96 16.48 -1.09 -14.72
N TRP A 97 16.59 -1.90 -13.66
CA TRP A 97 16.86 -3.34 -13.74
C TRP A 97 18.12 -3.69 -14.54
N GLU A 98 19.14 -2.83 -14.43
CA GLU A 98 20.46 -3.05 -15.06
C GLU A 98 21.29 -4.04 -14.24
N PRO A 99 22.38 -4.60 -14.81
CA PRO A 99 23.37 -5.35 -14.05
C PRO A 99 23.90 -4.54 -12.85
N LYS A 100 24.07 -5.20 -11.71
CA LYS A 100 24.43 -4.56 -10.43
C LYS A 100 25.94 -4.50 -10.27
N SER A 101 26.52 -3.30 -10.44
CA SER A 101 27.98 -3.12 -10.44
C SER A 101 28.59 -3.06 -9.04
N CYS A 102 27.84 -2.57 -8.06
CA CYS A 102 28.32 -2.29 -6.69
C CYS A 102 27.53 -3.05 -5.61
N GLY A 103 26.92 -4.19 -5.97
CA GLY A 103 25.91 -4.85 -5.15
C GLY A 103 24.52 -4.25 -5.35
N ASP A 104 23.55 -4.77 -4.62
CA ASP A 104 22.17 -4.29 -4.62
C ASP A 104 21.50 -4.59 -3.27
N PRO A 105 21.34 -3.57 -2.40
CA PRO A 105 20.64 -3.72 -1.14
C PRO A 105 19.13 -3.64 -1.28
N PHE A 106 18.60 -3.26 -2.43
CA PHE A 106 17.21 -2.84 -2.55
C PHE A 106 16.26 -3.98 -2.92
N ILE A 107 15.00 -3.81 -2.52
CA ILE A 107 13.89 -4.69 -2.86
C ILE A 107 12.70 -3.79 -3.24
N SER A 108 12.28 -3.80 -4.51
CA SER A 108 11.13 -3.03 -4.98
C SER A 108 9.78 -3.54 -4.47
N TRP A 109 8.92 -2.60 -4.16
CA TRP A 109 7.51 -2.72 -3.82
C TRP A 109 6.71 -1.66 -4.57
N THR A 110 5.41 -1.86 -4.75
CA THR A 110 4.50 -0.85 -5.31
C THR A 110 3.26 -0.70 -4.44
N THR A 111 2.72 0.51 -4.32
CA THR A 111 1.41 0.74 -3.70
C THR A 111 0.23 0.45 -4.63
N SER A 112 0.49 0.15 -5.91
CA SER A 112 -0.56 -0.02 -6.93
C SER A 112 -0.71 -1.49 -7.31
N LEU A 113 -1.90 -2.07 -7.03
CA LEU A 113 -2.25 -3.41 -7.53
C LEU A 113 -2.28 -3.48 -9.06
N LEU A 114 -2.66 -2.40 -9.75
CA LEU A 114 -2.65 -2.31 -11.22
C LEU A 114 -1.25 -2.60 -11.78
N VAL A 115 -0.26 -1.79 -11.35
CA VAL A 115 1.16 -1.99 -11.65
C VAL A 115 1.62 -3.41 -11.34
N ALA A 116 1.23 -3.99 -10.21
CA ALA A 116 1.61 -5.35 -9.86
C ALA A 116 1.05 -6.38 -10.85
N ILE A 117 -0.21 -6.27 -11.26
CA ILE A 117 -0.83 -7.17 -12.24
C ILE A 117 -0.16 -7.03 -13.62
N GLU A 118 0.02 -5.80 -14.11
CA GLU A 118 0.67 -5.55 -15.41
C GLU A 118 2.13 -6.05 -15.41
N TYR A 119 2.84 -5.90 -14.30
CA TYR A 119 4.19 -6.42 -14.15
C TYR A 119 4.23 -7.95 -14.07
N ALA A 120 3.23 -8.61 -13.49
CA ALA A 120 3.12 -10.07 -13.54
C ALA A 120 2.89 -10.59 -14.97
N ILE A 121 2.05 -9.92 -15.77
CA ILE A 121 1.86 -10.23 -17.20
C ILE A 121 3.18 -10.03 -17.96
N TYR A 122 3.90 -8.94 -17.70
CA TYR A 122 5.22 -8.72 -18.27
C TYR A 122 6.19 -9.86 -17.98
N LYS A 123 6.33 -10.25 -16.70
CA LYS A 123 7.23 -11.35 -16.31
C LYS A 123 6.84 -12.67 -16.98
N HIS A 124 5.54 -12.96 -17.08
CA HIS A 124 5.05 -14.14 -17.80
C HIS A 124 5.56 -14.16 -19.26
N LYS A 125 5.47 -13.02 -19.94
CA LYS A 125 5.86 -12.87 -21.35
C LYS A 125 7.39 -12.87 -21.53
N THR A 126 8.14 -12.15 -20.70
CA THR A 126 9.59 -12.00 -20.86
C THR A 126 10.41 -13.16 -20.32
N GLU A 127 9.96 -13.79 -19.24
CA GLU A 127 10.70 -14.89 -18.60
C GLU A 127 10.23 -16.25 -19.13
N GLY A 128 9.13 -16.29 -19.90
CA GLY A 128 8.44 -17.55 -20.25
C GLY A 128 7.91 -18.31 -19.03
N ALA A 129 7.89 -17.67 -17.87
CA ALA A 129 7.45 -18.29 -16.62
C ALA A 129 5.93 -18.42 -16.63
N LYS A 130 5.40 -19.60 -16.31
CA LYS A 130 3.95 -19.76 -16.16
C LYS A 130 3.41 -18.92 -15.00
N LEU A 131 2.15 -18.52 -15.06
CA LEU A 131 1.53 -17.69 -14.02
C LEU A 131 1.55 -18.34 -12.64
N GLU A 132 1.54 -19.68 -12.55
CA GLU A 132 1.65 -20.42 -11.30
C GLU A 132 3.05 -20.30 -10.66
N ALA A 133 4.06 -19.93 -11.44
CA ALA A 133 5.44 -19.74 -10.97
C ALA A 133 5.75 -18.27 -10.60
N ILE A 134 4.79 -17.37 -10.82
CA ILE A 134 4.89 -15.94 -10.48
C ILE A 134 3.99 -15.70 -9.28
N HIS A 135 4.49 -14.95 -8.30
CA HIS A 135 3.85 -14.75 -7.02
C HIS A 135 3.55 -13.27 -6.82
N LEU A 136 2.36 -12.97 -6.31
CA LEU A 136 2.00 -11.65 -5.82
C LEU A 136 1.94 -11.70 -4.29
N CYS A 137 2.77 -10.87 -3.67
CA CYS A 137 2.85 -10.69 -2.22
C CYS A 137 2.24 -9.34 -1.84
N ILE A 138 1.37 -9.32 -0.84
CA ILE A 138 0.87 -8.12 -0.16
C ILE A 138 1.41 -8.07 1.27
N VAL A 139 1.77 -6.88 1.75
CA VAL A 139 2.17 -6.62 3.14
C VAL A 139 1.34 -5.50 3.77
N ASP A 140 1.26 -5.50 5.11
CA ASP A 140 0.74 -4.41 5.93
C ASP A 140 1.94 -3.76 6.61
N THR A 141 2.32 -2.58 6.14
CA THR A 141 3.54 -1.88 6.55
C THR A 141 3.48 -1.42 8.00
N THR A 142 2.29 -1.39 8.63
CA THR A 142 2.16 -1.09 10.07
C THR A 142 2.67 -2.22 10.95
N MET A 143 2.83 -3.43 10.40
CA MET A 143 3.41 -4.59 11.09
C MET A 143 4.94 -4.62 11.08
N PHE A 144 5.58 -3.58 10.53
CA PHE A 144 7.03 -3.47 10.40
C PHE A 144 7.54 -2.26 11.18
N PRO A 145 8.79 -2.30 11.68
CA PRO A 145 9.43 -1.11 12.23
C PRO A 145 9.39 0.07 11.25
N LYS A 146 9.28 1.28 11.79
CA LYS A 146 9.39 2.50 10.98
C LYS A 146 10.72 2.52 10.23
N GLY A 147 10.68 2.98 8.99
CA GLY A 147 11.87 3.06 8.14
C GLY A 147 12.22 1.77 7.40
N VAL A 148 11.43 0.68 7.50
CA VAL A 148 11.66 -0.51 6.65
C VAL A 148 11.39 -0.24 5.16
N PHE A 149 10.42 0.64 4.88
CA PHE A 149 10.05 1.02 3.52
C PHE A 149 10.22 2.53 3.32
N ILE A 150 10.72 2.92 2.15
CA ILE A 150 10.89 4.32 1.74
C ILE A 150 10.51 4.49 0.28
N ARG A 151 9.98 5.65 -0.11
CA ARG A 151 9.57 5.91 -1.49
C ARG A 151 10.79 6.07 -2.40
N ASP A 152 10.72 5.56 -3.62
CA ASP A 152 11.79 5.69 -4.62
C ASP A 152 12.16 7.16 -4.87
N LEU A 153 11.16 8.03 -5.04
CA LEU A 153 11.32 9.45 -5.28
C LEU A 153 12.08 10.16 -4.16
N ASP A 154 11.86 9.75 -2.90
CA ASP A 154 12.54 10.34 -1.76
C ASP A 154 14.02 9.95 -1.72
N LEU A 155 14.36 8.73 -2.14
CA LEU A 155 15.74 8.30 -2.32
C LEU A 155 16.41 8.95 -3.54
N ILE A 156 15.67 9.09 -4.65
CA ILE A 156 16.15 9.81 -5.84
C ILE A 156 16.53 11.24 -5.47
N GLU A 157 15.67 11.95 -4.73
CA GLU A 157 15.93 13.33 -4.27
C GLU A 157 17.15 13.43 -3.34
N GLU A 158 17.44 12.39 -2.56
CA GLU A 158 18.60 12.38 -1.67
C GLU A 158 19.92 12.11 -2.40
N PHE A 159 19.89 11.24 -3.42
CA PHE A 159 21.10 10.70 -4.05
C PHE A 159 21.41 11.27 -5.44
N TYR A 160 20.55 12.10 -6.06
CA TYR A 160 20.72 12.50 -7.47
C TYR A 160 22.00 13.29 -7.77
N ASP A 161 22.54 14.03 -6.79
CA ASP A 161 23.71 14.90 -6.93
C ASP A 161 25.00 14.29 -6.35
N LYS A 162 24.95 13.03 -5.91
CA LYS A 162 26.07 12.38 -5.20
C LYS A 162 27.14 11.79 -6.13
N VAL A 163 26.84 11.68 -7.43
CA VAL A 163 27.80 11.22 -8.43
C VAL A 163 28.36 12.42 -9.19
N PRO A 164 29.70 12.54 -9.34
CA PRO A 164 30.30 13.65 -10.08
C PRO A 164 29.86 13.71 -11.55
N ASN A 165 29.68 14.93 -12.06
CA ASN A 165 29.40 15.15 -13.49
C ASN A 165 30.51 14.55 -14.37
N GLY A 166 30.12 14.04 -15.53
CA GLY A 166 31.00 13.38 -16.48
C GLY A 166 31.37 11.94 -16.12
N GLN A 167 30.96 11.44 -14.93
CA GLN A 167 31.08 10.03 -14.58
C GLN A 167 30.32 9.19 -15.62
N GLN A 168 31.01 8.19 -16.16
CA GLN A 168 30.43 7.25 -17.12
C GLN A 168 29.68 6.15 -16.37
N ILE A 169 28.49 5.81 -16.87
CA ILE A 169 27.64 4.71 -16.42
C ILE A 169 27.16 3.90 -17.62
N MET A 170 26.87 2.62 -17.39
CA MET A 170 26.29 1.75 -18.42
C MET A 170 24.77 1.68 -18.24
N VAL A 171 24.03 1.89 -19.31
CA VAL A 171 22.58 1.68 -19.38
C VAL A 171 22.29 0.93 -20.68
N LYS A 172 21.69 -0.26 -20.59
CA LYS A 172 21.44 -1.17 -21.72
C LYS A 172 22.68 -1.47 -22.56
N GLY A 173 23.83 -1.65 -21.93
CA GLY A 173 25.09 -1.88 -22.64
C GLY A 173 25.64 -0.67 -23.39
N VAL A 174 25.04 0.52 -23.24
CA VAL A 174 25.53 1.78 -23.82
C VAL A 174 26.13 2.67 -22.72
N CYS A 175 27.26 3.28 -23.03
CA CYS A 175 27.94 4.21 -22.13
C CYS A 175 27.28 5.59 -22.18
N HIS A 176 26.95 6.13 -21.01
CA HIS A 176 26.32 7.43 -20.84
C HIS A 176 26.98 8.21 -19.71
N THR A 177 26.88 9.53 -19.73
CA THR A 177 27.24 10.35 -18.57
C THR A 177 26.15 10.31 -17.50
N TRP A 178 26.53 10.51 -16.23
CA TRP A 178 25.60 10.57 -15.11
C TRP A 178 24.51 11.63 -15.31
N GLU A 179 24.88 12.83 -15.75
CA GLU A 179 23.93 13.92 -16.02
C GLU A 179 22.92 13.58 -17.14
N ALA A 180 23.23 12.65 -18.05
CA ALA A 180 22.31 12.21 -19.09
C ALA A 180 21.36 11.10 -18.63
N ARG A 181 21.84 10.15 -17.80
CA ARG A 181 21.10 8.90 -17.50
C ARG A 181 21.07 8.49 -16.03
N GLY A 182 21.52 9.35 -15.11
CA GLY A 182 21.48 9.14 -13.67
C GLY A 182 20.09 9.34 -13.04
N LEU A 183 20.06 9.52 -11.73
CA LEU A 183 18.80 9.58 -10.96
C LEU A 183 17.93 10.80 -11.28
N ASP A 184 18.51 11.93 -11.68
CA ASP A 184 17.72 13.09 -12.10
C ASP A 184 16.92 12.81 -13.39
N ASN A 185 17.46 12.00 -14.31
CA ASN A 185 16.72 11.51 -15.47
C ASN A 185 15.49 10.69 -15.06
N PHE A 186 15.61 9.86 -14.02
CA PHE A 186 14.47 9.12 -13.46
C PHE A 186 13.42 10.05 -12.86
N ARG A 187 13.84 11.06 -12.10
CA ARG A 187 12.94 12.06 -11.53
C ARG A 187 12.09 12.70 -12.61
N HIS A 188 12.70 13.07 -13.74
CA HIS A 188 11.98 13.59 -14.90
C HIS A 188 11.04 12.55 -15.52
N LEU A 189 11.49 11.31 -15.66
CA LEU A 189 10.70 10.22 -16.23
C LEU A 189 9.41 9.96 -15.42
N ARG A 190 9.49 9.97 -14.09
CA ARG A 190 8.31 9.78 -13.21
C ARG A 190 7.23 10.85 -13.41
N ASN A 191 7.59 12.01 -13.95
CA ASN A 191 6.68 13.14 -14.21
C ASN A 191 6.38 13.32 -15.71
N LYS A 192 6.98 12.50 -16.59
CA LYS A 192 6.82 12.61 -18.04
C LYS A 192 5.42 12.14 -18.44
N ARG A 193 4.64 13.06 -19.02
CA ARG A 193 3.33 12.73 -19.63
C ARG A 193 3.50 11.78 -20.80
N HIS A 194 2.60 10.82 -20.90
CA HIS A 194 2.52 9.93 -22.03
C HIS A 194 2.07 10.70 -23.28
N LYS A 195 2.56 10.29 -24.46
CA LYS A 195 2.28 11.00 -25.73
C LYS A 195 0.82 10.87 -26.17
N THR A 196 0.20 9.72 -25.87
CA THR A 196 -1.15 9.36 -26.33
C THR A 196 -2.20 9.38 -25.22
N TYR A 197 -1.78 9.18 -23.97
CA TYR A 197 -2.68 8.97 -22.83
C TYR A 197 -2.45 10.07 -21.81
N SER A 198 -3.43 10.35 -20.97
CA SER A 198 -3.40 11.49 -20.06
C SER A 198 -2.46 11.31 -18.86
N GLY A 199 -2.03 10.08 -18.56
CA GLY A 199 -1.18 9.76 -17.40
C GLY A 199 0.33 9.97 -17.60
N VAL A 200 1.09 9.68 -16.53
CA VAL A 200 2.56 9.72 -16.48
C VAL A 200 3.15 8.36 -16.10
N TYR A 201 4.45 8.17 -16.31
CA TYR A 201 5.19 6.96 -15.95
C TYR A 201 5.57 6.89 -14.45
N TYR A 202 4.58 7.04 -13.57
CA TYR A 202 4.75 6.86 -12.13
C TYR A 202 4.09 5.58 -11.63
N PHE A 203 4.84 4.74 -10.92
CA PHE A 203 4.38 3.39 -10.56
C PHE A 203 4.20 3.19 -9.05
N GLY A 204 4.27 4.27 -8.26
CA GLY A 204 4.09 4.21 -6.82
C GLY A 204 5.10 3.30 -6.12
N GLU A 205 6.37 3.39 -6.53
CA GLU A 205 7.43 2.47 -6.08
C GLU A 205 7.96 2.84 -4.68
N PHE A 206 8.16 1.83 -3.86
CA PHE A 206 8.80 1.88 -2.54
C PHE A 206 9.90 0.83 -2.50
N LEU A 207 10.97 1.11 -1.77
CA LEU A 207 12.08 0.19 -1.57
C LEU A 207 12.14 -0.23 -0.10
N SER A 208 12.40 -1.51 0.15
CA SER A 208 13.04 -1.96 1.39
C SER A 208 14.52 -2.26 1.13
N GLN A 209 15.32 -2.44 2.19
CA GLN A 209 16.72 -2.82 2.04
C GLN A 209 17.12 -4.05 2.85
N GLY A 210 18.23 -4.67 2.45
CA GLY A 210 18.82 -5.79 3.17
C GLY A 210 17.88 -6.99 3.15
N GLN A 211 17.30 -7.32 4.31
CA GLN A 211 16.31 -8.39 4.44
C GLN A 211 15.07 -7.92 5.18
N THR A 212 13.98 -8.66 5.00
CA THR A 212 12.70 -8.41 5.65
C THR A 212 12.03 -9.75 5.94
N ASN A 213 11.71 -10.01 7.21
CA ASN A 213 10.94 -11.19 7.62
C ASN A 213 9.45 -11.00 7.29
N MET A 214 8.86 -11.96 6.58
CA MET A 214 7.50 -11.85 6.05
C MET A 214 6.47 -12.66 6.86
N THR A 215 6.95 -13.46 7.81
CA THR A 215 6.15 -14.45 8.55
C THR A 215 5.03 -13.76 9.33
N GLY A 216 3.78 -14.15 9.05
CA GLY A 216 2.60 -13.60 9.72
C GLY A 216 2.27 -12.14 9.39
N ARG A 217 3.02 -11.50 8.48
CA ARG A 217 2.89 -10.07 8.13
C ARG A 217 2.63 -9.82 6.65
N SER A 218 2.43 -10.90 5.90
CA SER A 218 2.19 -10.88 4.47
C SER A 218 1.22 -11.97 4.05
N SER A 219 0.68 -11.83 2.84
CA SER A 219 0.01 -12.93 2.14
C SER A 219 0.55 -13.02 0.72
N THR A 220 0.82 -14.23 0.28
CA THR A 220 1.40 -14.51 -1.03
C THR A 220 0.53 -15.53 -1.74
N VAL A 221 0.16 -15.22 -2.98
CA VAL A 221 -0.57 -16.13 -3.86
C VAL A 221 0.12 -16.21 -5.21
N THR A 222 -0.10 -17.30 -5.93
CA THR A 222 0.36 -17.46 -7.31
C THR A 222 -0.50 -16.63 -8.27
N CYS A 223 0.09 -16.12 -9.35
CA CYS A 223 -0.57 -15.15 -10.22
C CYS A 223 -1.69 -15.75 -11.07
N ASP A 224 -1.74 -17.07 -11.28
CA ASP A 224 -2.87 -17.77 -11.90
C ASP A 224 -4.17 -17.62 -11.10
N LYS A 225 -4.08 -17.44 -9.78
CA LYS A 225 -5.24 -17.20 -8.91
C LYS A 225 -5.80 -15.78 -9.03
N ILE A 226 -5.05 -14.86 -9.63
CA ILE A 226 -5.44 -13.47 -9.82
C ILE A 226 -5.75 -13.22 -11.30
N ILE A 227 -4.83 -13.58 -12.19
CA ILE A 227 -4.90 -13.40 -13.64
C ILE A 227 -5.63 -14.60 -14.24
N ASN A 228 -6.96 -14.54 -14.17
CA ASN A 228 -7.85 -15.59 -14.66
C ASN A 228 -9.18 -15.02 -15.15
N ASN A 229 -10.11 -15.90 -15.48
CA ASN A 229 -11.43 -15.54 -16.02
C ASN A 229 -12.23 -14.58 -15.12
N ALA A 230 -12.06 -14.60 -13.80
CA ALA A 230 -12.71 -13.63 -12.92
C ALA A 230 -12.18 -12.22 -13.18
N LEU A 231 -10.85 -12.06 -13.24
CA LEU A 231 -10.22 -10.78 -13.57
C LEU A 231 -10.59 -10.33 -14.98
N PHE A 232 -10.63 -11.25 -15.95
CA PHE A 232 -10.97 -10.92 -17.34
C PHE A 232 -12.43 -10.54 -17.51
N THR A 233 -13.33 -11.13 -16.72
CA THR A 233 -14.75 -10.75 -16.72
C THR A 233 -14.94 -9.34 -16.21
N MET A 234 -14.23 -8.95 -15.15
CA MET A 234 -14.26 -7.58 -14.64
C MET A 234 -13.53 -6.62 -15.57
N LEU A 235 -12.32 -7.00 -15.98
CA LEU A 235 -11.30 -6.14 -16.59
C LEU A 235 -10.74 -6.84 -17.85
N PRO A 236 -11.52 -6.90 -18.97
CA PRO A 236 -11.12 -7.61 -20.18
C PRO A 236 -9.81 -7.12 -20.79
N GLN A 237 -9.40 -5.88 -20.47
CA GLN A 237 -8.14 -5.34 -20.95
C GLN A 237 -6.91 -6.17 -20.54
N PHE A 238 -6.95 -6.85 -19.38
CA PHE A 238 -5.84 -7.71 -18.96
C PHE A 238 -5.74 -8.99 -19.80
N GLN A 239 -6.87 -9.50 -20.30
CA GLN A 239 -6.85 -10.62 -21.24
C GLN A 239 -6.20 -10.19 -22.54
N ALA A 240 -6.59 -9.02 -23.06
CA ALA A 240 -6.00 -8.46 -24.27
C ALA A 240 -4.48 -8.22 -24.11
N GLU A 241 -4.03 -7.74 -22.95
CA GLU A 241 -2.60 -7.54 -22.67
C GLU A 241 -1.83 -8.86 -22.57
N LEU A 242 -2.44 -9.89 -22.00
CA LEU A 242 -1.85 -11.23 -21.95
C LEU A 242 -1.69 -11.85 -23.35
N GLU A 243 -2.64 -11.58 -24.26
CA GLU A 243 -2.65 -12.06 -25.65
C GLU A 243 -1.81 -11.20 -26.60
N ASP A 244 -1.55 -9.93 -26.28
CA ASP A 244 -0.72 -9.04 -27.11
C ASP A 244 0.73 -9.54 -27.17
N SER A 245 1.33 -9.54 -28.36
CA SER A 245 2.73 -9.91 -28.53
C SER A 245 3.71 -8.81 -28.11
N LYS A 246 3.24 -7.57 -27.97
CA LYS A 246 4.07 -6.44 -27.51
C LYS A 246 4.37 -6.54 -26.02
N ILE A 247 5.59 -6.18 -25.64
CA ILE A 247 6.08 -6.24 -24.26
C ILE A 247 6.28 -4.80 -23.76
N GLN A 248 5.19 -4.14 -23.36
CA GLN A 248 5.19 -2.72 -23.00
C GLN A 248 4.40 -2.43 -21.72
N TRP A 249 4.75 -3.08 -20.61
CA TRP A 249 3.96 -3.02 -19.38
C TRP A 249 3.80 -1.59 -18.82
N ALA A 250 4.81 -0.74 -18.97
CA ALA A 250 4.73 0.66 -18.56
C ALA A 250 3.68 1.44 -19.37
N GLU A 251 3.57 1.19 -20.67
CA GLU A 251 2.51 1.77 -21.51
C GLU A 251 1.14 1.16 -21.15
N ALA A 252 1.08 -0.15 -20.87
CA ALA A 252 -0.14 -0.83 -20.44
C ALA A 252 -0.71 -0.23 -19.15
N VAL A 253 0.12 0.04 -18.14
CA VAL A 253 -0.30 0.75 -16.91
C VAL A 253 -0.90 2.11 -17.24
N VAL A 254 -0.21 2.91 -18.05
CA VAL A 254 -0.67 4.27 -18.37
C VAL A 254 -1.98 4.24 -19.18
N LYS A 255 -2.11 3.29 -20.11
CA LYS A 255 -3.34 3.03 -20.86
C LYS A 255 -4.49 2.61 -19.94
N SER A 256 -4.24 1.69 -19.01
CA SER A 256 -5.23 1.20 -18.05
C SER A 256 -5.75 2.32 -17.14
N ARG A 257 -4.92 3.34 -16.86
CA ARG A 257 -5.33 4.54 -16.11
C ARG A 257 -6.16 5.54 -16.91
N GLN A 258 -6.28 5.40 -18.23
CA GLN A 258 -6.94 6.41 -19.07
C GLN A 258 -8.37 6.71 -18.63
N SER A 259 -9.12 5.69 -18.19
CA SER A 259 -10.51 5.83 -17.74
C SER A 259 -10.68 6.80 -16.57
N PHE A 260 -9.67 6.96 -15.71
CA PHE A 260 -9.71 7.87 -14.56
C PHE A 260 -9.61 9.34 -14.94
N TYR A 261 -9.12 9.65 -16.14
CA TYR A 261 -8.94 11.01 -16.63
C TYR A 261 -10.03 11.45 -17.61
N MET A 262 -10.97 10.55 -17.94
CA MET A 262 -12.06 10.86 -18.86
C MET A 262 -13.22 11.46 -18.08
N ASP A 263 -13.88 12.46 -18.67
CA ASP A 263 -15.12 13.08 -18.14
C ASP A 263 -16.36 12.18 -18.34
N ILE A 264 -16.17 10.86 -18.19
CA ILE A 264 -17.24 9.87 -18.22
C ILE A 264 -17.55 9.56 -16.76
N GLY A 265 -18.81 9.79 -16.35
CA GLY A 265 -19.25 9.46 -15.00
C GLY A 265 -19.02 7.98 -14.70
N PRO A 266 -18.59 7.61 -13.49
CA PRO A 266 -18.33 6.22 -13.14
C PRO A 266 -19.63 5.41 -13.19
N GLU A 267 -19.55 4.21 -13.75
CA GLU A 267 -20.64 3.24 -13.71
C GLU A 267 -20.76 2.64 -12.31
N ALA A 268 -21.99 2.34 -11.88
CA ALA A 268 -22.21 1.65 -10.61
C ALA A 268 -21.64 0.23 -10.67
N THR A 269 -21.06 -0.23 -9.57
CA THR A 269 -20.48 -1.57 -9.49
C THR A 269 -21.57 -2.62 -9.63
N SER A 270 -21.44 -3.51 -10.63
CA SER A 270 -22.40 -4.59 -10.80
C SER A 270 -22.20 -5.69 -9.76
N ALA A 271 -23.27 -6.39 -9.38
CA ALA A 271 -23.17 -7.54 -8.47
C ALA A 271 -22.24 -8.64 -9.02
N CYS A 272 -22.21 -8.83 -10.34
CA CYS A 272 -21.31 -9.79 -10.98
C CYS A 272 -19.84 -9.37 -10.82
N GLU A 273 -19.53 -8.09 -11.08
CA GLU A 273 -18.18 -7.55 -10.90
C GLU A 273 -17.69 -7.70 -9.45
N PHE A 274 -18.54 -7.36 -8.48
CA PHE A 274 -18.23 -7.53 -7.07
C PHE A 274 -17.92 -9.00 -6.72
N VAL A 275 -18.74 -9.93 -7.21
CA VAL A 275 -18.55 -11.37 -6.96
C VAL A 275 -17.24 -11.88 -7.58
N GLU A 276 -16.89 -11.46 -8.79
CA GLU A 276 -15.61 -11.84 -9.40
C GLU A 276 -14.41 -11.27 -8.64
N ALA A 277 -14.50 -10.02 -8.17
CA ALA A 277 -13.47 -9.40 -7.33
C ALA A 277 -13.29 -10.17 -6.01
N ALA A 278 -14.41 -10.53 -5.38
CA ALA A 278 -14.43 -11.30 -4.14
C ALA A 278 -13.81 -12.70 -4.32
N LYS A 279 -14.08 -13.40 -5.43
CA LYS A 279 -13.46 -14.70 -5.73
C LYS A 279 -11.93 -14.61 -5.77
N ILE A 280 -11.38 -13.54 -6.36
CA ILE A 280 -9.93 -13.32 -6.39
C ILE A 280 -9.43 -13.05 -4.96
N ALA A 281 -10.06 -12.12 -4.25
CA ALA A 281 -9.68 -11.72 -2.90
C ALA A 281 -9.69 -12.88 -1.88
N LEU A 282 -10.59 -13.88 -2.03
CA LEU A 282 -10.63 -15.08 -1.18
C LEU A 282 -9.31 -15.86 -1.16
N ASN A 283 -8.51 -15.79 -2.22
CA ASN A 283 -7.23 -16.50 -2.29
C ASN A 283 -6.20 -15.99 -1.27
N PHE A 284 -6.37 -14.76 -0.76
CA PHE A 284 -5.44 -14.14 0.18
C PHE A 284 -5.76 -14.42 1.65
N GLY A 285 -6.87 -15.12 1.93
CA GLY A 285 -7.34 -15.41 3.28
C GLY A 285 -8.10 -14.25 3.92
N THR A 286 -8.69 -14.50 5.09
CA THR A 286 -9.65 -13.59 5.74
C THR A 286 -9.06 -12.23 6.13
N VAL A 287 -7.81 -12.21 6.59
CA VAL A 287 -7.12 -10.97 7.03
C VAL A 287 -6.91 -10.01 5.87
N TRP A 288 -6.56 -10.53 4.69
CA TRP A 288 -6.20 -9.74 3.51
C TRP A 288 -7.33 -9.59 2.51
N PHE A 289 -8.44 -10.30 2.73
CA PHE A 289 -9.59 -10.31 1.85
C PHE A 289 -10.07 -8.89 1.53
N LEU A 290 -10.41 -8.11 2.56
CA LEU A 290 -11.06 -6.81 2.36
C LEU A 290 -10.10 -5.77 1.73
N PRO A 291 -8.82 -5.66 2.15
CA PRO A 291 -7.83 -4.83 1.46
C PRO A 291 -7.66 -5.18 -0.03
N VAL A 292 -7.59 -6.47 -0.36
CA VAL A 292 -7.42 -6.92 -1.75
C VAL A 292 -8.69 -6.67 -2.55
N LEU A 293 -9.87 -6.96 -2.00
CA LEU A 293 -11.15 -6.67 -2.64
C LEU A 293 -11.27 -5.18 -2.99
N ALA A 294 -10.99 -4.29 -2.03
CA ALA A 294 -11.05 -2.85 -2.26
C ALA A 294 -10.04 -2.39 -3.32
N ASN A 295 -8.81 -2.94 -3.35
CA ASN A 295 -7.84 -2.64 -4.40
C ASN A 295 -8.28 -3.15 -5.78
N LEU A 296 -8.91 -4.33 -5.87
CA LEU A 296 -9.45 -4.88 -7.12
C LEU A 296 -10.59 -4.01 -7.68
N LEU A 297 -11.50 -3.59 -6.80
CA LEU A 297 -12.60 -2.67 -7.17
C LEU A 297 -12.05 -1.31 -7.59
N ALA A 298 -10.94 -0.86 -7.00
CA ALA A 298 -10.27 0.39 -7.32
C ALA A 298 -9.51 0.42 -8.65
N LEU A 299 -9.42 -0.70 -9.39
CA LEU A 299 -8.78 -0.75 -10.72
C LEU A 299 -9.56 0.01 -11.80
N ARG A 300 -10.76 0.52 -11.47
CA ARG A 300 -11.56 1.43 -12.31
C ARG A 300 -12.16 2.56 -11.48
N PRO A 301 -12.53 3.69 -12.10
CA PRO A 301 -13.26 4.77 -11.44
C PRO A 301 -14.56 4.26 -10.81
N ARG A 302 -14.86 4.68 -9.58
CA ARG A 302 -16.13 4.38 -8.89
C ARG A 302 -16.85 5.65 -8.48
N ALA A 303 -18.17 5.57 -8.43
CA ALA A 303 -18.98 6.60 -7.81
C ALA A 303 -18.64 6.68 -6.32
N ALA A 304 -18.70 7.88 -5.75
CA ALA A 304 -18.70 8.02 -4.29
C ALA A 304 -19.96 7.34 -3.74
N GLN A 305 -19.81 6.64 -2.62
CA GLN A 305 -20.91 5.93 -1.96
C GLN A 305 -21.59 4.91 -2.91
N ASP A 306 -20.80 4.15 -3.67
CA ASP A 306 -21.30 3.17 -4.65
C ASP A 306 -22.11 2.06 -3.94
N PRO A 307 -23.45 1.99 -4.14
CA PRO A 307 -24.29 1.01 -3.45
C PRO A 307 -23.96 -0.43 -3.85
N GLY A 308 -23.43 -0.64 -5.07
CA GLY A 308 -23.00 -1.96 -5.52
C GLY A 308 -21.81 -2.51 -4.72
N ILE A 309 -21.06 -1.64 -4.06
CA ILE A 309 -19.96 -1.99 -3.15
C ILE A 309 -20.46 -2.05 -1.71
N LEU A 310 -21.10 -0.98 -1.22
CA LEU A 310 -21.45 -0.83 0.19
C LEU A 310 -22.49 -1.86 0.66
N ASP A 311 -23.58 -2.05 -0.10
CA ASP A 311 -24.63 -3.01 0.26
C ASP A 311 -24.08 -4.44 0.37
N GLN A 312 -23.13 -4.79 -0.52
CA GLN A 312 -22.49 -6.10 -0.53
C GLN A 312 -21.52 -6.26 0.63
N ILE A 313 -20.71 -5.23 0.94
CA ILE A 313 -19.77 -5.27 2.05
C ILE A 313 -20.50 -5.37 3.39
N SER A 314 -21.53 -4.55 3.60
CA SER A 314 -22.31 -4.57 4.84
C SER A 314 -23.08 -5.87 5.03
N GLY A 315 -23.47 -6.55 3.94
CA GLY A 315 -24.04 -7.89 3.99
C GLY A 315 -23.05 -9.03 4.30
N LEU A 316 -21.75 -8.84 4.04
CA LEU A 316 -20.74 -9.92 4.06
C LEU A 316 -19.73 -9.82 5.20
N PHE A 317 -19.48 -8.63 5.76
CA PHE A 317 -18.39 -8.42 6.73
C PHE A 317 -18.90 -8.06 8.11
N SER A 318 -18.26 -8.67 9.13
CA SER A 318 -18.46 -8.28 10.52
C SER A 318 -17.88 -6.89 10.79
N ASP A 319 -18.39 -6.24 11.83
CA ASP A 319 -17.91 -4.94 12.30
C ASP A 319 -16.39 -4.92 12.53
N GLY A 320 -15.80 -6.00 13.04
CA GLY A 320 -14.35 -6.09 13.26
C GLY A 320 -13.53 -6.11 11.97
N SER A 321 -14.02 -6.77 10.91
CA SER A 321 -13.36 -6.80 9.60
C SER A 321 -13.50 -5.45 8.89
N ARG A 322 -14.67 -4.82 9.00
CA ARG A 322 -14.90 -3.46 8.51
C ARG A 322 -13.99 -2.48 9.25
N TYR A 323 -13.95 -2.52 10.57
CA TYR A 323 -13.06 -1.71 11.42
C TYR A 323 -11.57 -1.85 11.09
N SER A 324 -11.11 -3.08 10.82
CA SER A 324 -9.69 -3.32 10.48
C SER A 324 -9.25 -2.61 9.19
N LEU A 325 -10.12 -2.52 8.18
CA LEU A 325 -9.87 -1.73 6.98
C LEU A 325 -10.20 -0.24 7.18
N SER A 326 -11.25 0.05 7.96
CA SER A 326 -11.79 1.38 8.21
C SER A 326 -10.97 2.21 9.20
N SER A 327 -9.97 1.61 9.85
CA SER A 327 -9.17 2.34 10.83
C SER A 327 -8.50 3.55 10.19
N LYS A 328 -8.38 4.63 10.97
CA LYS A 328 -7.54 5.81 10.65
C LYS A 328 -6.07 5.42 10.36
N ASP A 329 -5.69 4.15 10.51
CA ASP A 329 -4.37 3.58 10.17
C ASP A 329 -4.22 3.17 8.71
N THR A 330 -5.29 3.10 7.90
CA THR A 330 -5.15 2.81 6.46
C THR A 330 -4.62 4.05 5.73
N LYS A 331 -3.32 4.31 5.95
CA LYS A 331 -2.61 5.41 5.34
C LYS A 331 -2.55 5.22 3.83
N ILE A 332 -3.15 6.16 3.11
CA ILE A 332 -3.10 6.27 1.65
C ILE A 332 -2.00 7.26 1.28
N VAL A 333 -1.08 6.83 0.44
CA VAL A 333 0.01 7.66 -0.07
C VAL A 333 -0.09 7.67 -1.58
N ALA A 334 -0.88 8.60 -2.10
CA ALA A 334 -1.19 8.70 -3.52
C ALA A 334 -1.30 10.16 -3.98
N ASN A 335 -1.21 10.34 -5.29
CA ASN A 335 -1.43 11.60 -5.99
C ASN A 335 -2.19 11.31 -7.29
N GLU A 336 -2.50 12.35 -8.06
CA GLU A 336 -3.25 12.27 -9.31
C GLU A 336 -2.60 11.36 -10.37
N ASN A 337 -1.32 11.03 -10.22
CA ASN A 337 -0.59 10.18 -11.17
C ASN A 337 -0.75 8.68 -10.92
N ILE A 338 -1.29 8.28 -9.77
CA ILE A 338 -1.65 6.89 -9.40
C ILE A 338 -3.13 6.82 -8.99
N PRO A 339 -4.06 7.11 -9.93
CA PRO A 339 -5.47 7.32 -9.65
C PRO A 339 -6.18 6.08 -9.08
N GLU A 340 -5.73 4.87 -9.42
CA GLU A 340 -6.24 3.62 -8.83
C GLU A 340 -5.99 3.55 -7.31
N VAL A 341 -4.89 4.13 -6.82
CA VAL A 341 -4.58 4.16 -5.38
C VAL A 341 -5.41 5.24 -4.68
N LEU A 342 -5.68 6.37 -5.36
CA LEU A 342 -6.65 7.36 -4.88
C LEU A 342 -8.06 6.77 -4.80
N GLN A 343 -8.47 6.00 -5.80
CA GLN A 343 -9.76 5.33 -5.81
C GLN A 343 -9.89 4.29 -4.70
N PHE A 344 -8.81 3.55 -4.40
CA PHE A 344 -8.76 2.67 -3.24
C PHE A 344 -8.99 3.46 -1.94
N GLY A 345 -8.34 4.62 -1.78
CA GLY A 345 -8.58 5.50 -0.63
C GLY A 345 -10.03 5.98 -0.52
N LYS A 346 -10.68 6.31 -1.64
CA LYS A 346 -12.10 6.68 -1.66
C LYS A 346 -13.00 5.52 -1.24
N ILE A 347 -12.76 4.30 -1.74
CA ILE A 347 -13.53 3.12 -1.36
C ILE A 347 -13.37 2.82 0.14
N VAL A 348 -12.15 2.91 0.68
CA VAL A 348 -11.90 2.73 2.12
C VAL A 348 -12.64 3.79 2.94
N HIS A 349 -12.65 5.04 2.48
CA HIS A 349 -13.38 6.13 3.12
C HIS A 349 -14.89 5.87 3.11
N ASP A 350 -15.47 5.51 1.96
CA ASP A 350 -16.90 5.24 1.82
C ASP A 350 -17.34 4.06 2.72
N ILE A 351 -16.54 2.98 2.79
CA ILE A 351 -16.78 1.86 3.71
C ILE A 351 -16.78 2.32 5.16
N ASN A 352 -15.87 3.25 5.52
CA ASN A 352 -15.79 3.78 6.87
C ASN A 352 -16.99 4.68 7.20
N GLU A 353 -17.39 5.58 6.29
CA GLU A 353 -18.57 6.41 6.46
C GLU A 353 -19.84 5.55 6.64
N ASP A 354 -20.06 4.56 5.77
CA ASP A 354 -21.20 3.64 5.86
C ASP A 354 -21.22 2.89 7.21
N TYR A 355 -20.05 2.41 7.65
CA TYR A 355 -19.91 1.72 8.94
C TYR A 355 -20.29 2.62 10.13
N TRP A 356 -19.80 3.86 10.16
CA TRP A 356 -20.09 4.79 11.25
C TRP A 356 -21.54 5.26 11.22
N ASP A 357 -22.11 5.47 10.03
CA ASP A 357 -23.52 5.79 9.87
C ASP A 357 -24.40 4.65 10.37
N GLU A 358 -24.16 3.40 9.96
CA GLU A 358 -24.90 2.23 10.46
C GLU A 358 -24.79 2.08 11.98
N SER A 359 -23.58 2.30 12.51
CA SER A 359 -23.30 2.24 13.95
C SER A 359 -24.05 3.34 14.73
N ALA A 360 -24.07 4.57 14.21
CA ALA A 360 -24.81 5.69 14.78
C ALA A 360 -26.33 5.47 14.74
N HIS A 361 -26.87 4.95 13.65
CA HIS A 361 -28.29 4.60 13.55
C HIS A 361 -28.67 3.50 14.55
N THR A 362 -27.82 2.48 14.70
CA THR A 362 -28.03 1.40 15.68
C THR A 362 -28.00 1.93 17.12
N LEU A 363 -27.09 2.85 17.40
CA LEU A 363 -27.03 3.59 18.67
C LEU A 363 -28.31 4.35 18.98
N LEU A 364 -28.76 5.18 18.05
CA LEU A 364 -29.95 6.02 18.21
C LEU A 364 -31.19 5.18 18.47
N ARG A 365 -31.36 4.09 17.70
CA ARG A 365 -32.44 3.12 17.91
C ARG A 365 -32.37 2.47 19.30
N SER A 366 -31.17 2.08 19.76
CA SER A 366 -30.99 1.52 21.10
C SER A 366 -31.32 2.54 22.21
N LEU A 367 -30.98 3.81 22.01
CA LEU A 367 -31.33 4.91 22.91
C LEU A 367 -32.84 5.12 22.98
N GLU A 368 -33.52 5.12 21.84
CA GLU A 368 -34.98 5.26 21.74
C GLU A 368 -35.70 4.11 22.46
N GLU A 369 -35.28 2.86 22.21
CA GLU A 369 -35.79 1.67 22.89
C GLU A 369 -35.61 1.76 24.41
N THR A 370 -34.42 2.18 24.86
CA THR A 370 -34.11 2.38 26.28
C THR A 370 -35.01 3.45 26.91
N ALA A 371 -35.16 4.60 26.22
CA ALA A 371 -36.00 5.71 26.69
C ALA A 371 -37.48 5.29 26.82
N ASP A 372 -37.97 4.48 25.88
CA ASP A 372 -39.32 3.93 25.91
C ASP A 372 -39.53 2.95 27.08
N ILE A 373 -38.56 2.08 27.37
CA ILE A 373 -38.58 1.20 28.55
C ILE A 373 -38.69 2.03 29.84
N VAL A 374 -37.84 3.06 29.98
CA VAL A 374 -37.85 3.96 31.14
C VAL A 374 -39.18 4.69 31.26
N ARG A 375 -39.75 5.18 30.14
CA ARG A 375 -41.04 5.87 30.12
C ARG A 375 -42.18 4.95 30.57
N ARG A 376 -42.21 3.69 30.09
CA ARG A 376 -43.21 2.69 30.52
C ARG A 376 -43.10 2.37 32.00
N PHE A 377 -41.89 2.22 32.53
CA PHE A 377 -41.64 2.01 33.95
C PHE A 377 -42.10 3.21 34.81
N ALA A 378 -41.80 4.44 34.39
CA ALA A 378 -42.25 5.65 35.08
C ALA A 378 -43.78 5.80 35.05
N THR A 379 -44.44 5.35 33.98
CA THR A 379 -45.90 5.41 33.86
C THR A 379 -46.57 4.32 34.70
N SER A 380 -46.04 3.09 34.69
CA SER A 380 -46.56 1.98 35.48
C SER A 380 -46.46 2.27 36.98
N SER A 381 -45.33 2.80 37.45
CA SER A 381 -45.11 3.22 38.85
C SER A 381 -45.98 4.38 39.33
N ARG A 382 -46.56 5.18 38.41
CA ARG A 382 -47.57 6.20 38.74
C ARG A 382 -48.99 5.61 38.83
N THR A 383 -49.28 4.56 38.05
CA THR A 383 -50.62 3.92 38.00
C THR A 383 -50.86 2.85 39.07
N THR A 384 -49.83 2.09 39.45
CA THR A 384 -49.88 1.34 40.71
C THR A 384 -49.60 2.33 41.83
N GLY A 385 -50.49 2.42 42.83
CA GLY A 385 -50.39 3.36 43.95
C GLY A 385 -49.15 3.16 44.85
N ALA A 386 -47.94 3.37 44.33
CA ALA A 386 -46.68 3.29 45.05
C ALA A 386 -46.48 4.49 46.01
N SER A 387 -47.36 5.49 45.97
CA SER A 387 -47.49 6.48 47.06
C SER A 387 -48.07 5.90 48.36
N ARG A 388 -48.44 4.60 48.42
CA ARG A 388 -48.83 3.93 49.68
C ARG A 388 -47.84 2.85 50.18
N LEU A 389 -46.72 2.60 49.49
CA LEU A 389 -45.76 1.56 49.90
C LEU A 389 -44.33 2.05 50.16
N LEU A 390 -43.98 3.29 49.81
CA LEU A 390 -42.70 3.91 50.19
C LEU A 390 -42.89 4.78 51.43
N GLY A 391 -43.04 4.12 52.58
CA GLY A 391 -42.77 4.75 53.87
C GLY A 391 -41.31 5.25 53.88
N LYS A 392 -41.08 6.40 54.53
CA LYS A 392 -39.75 6.98 54.76
C LYS A 392 -38.80 5.95 55.39
N GLY A 393 -38.08 5.18 54.59
CA GLY A 393 -37.18 4.14 55.06
C GLY A 393 -36.38 3.51 53.94
N ASN A 394 -35.08 3.80 53.92
CA ASN A 394 -34.01 3.15 53.17
C ASN A 394 -34.29 2.71 51.71
N LEU A 395 -33.96 3.62 50.79
CA LEU A 395 -33.92 3.42 49.32
C LEU A 395 -33.02 2.26 48.86
N ALA A 396 -32.13 1.73 49.72
CA ALA A 396 -31.23 0.63 49.37
C ALA A 396 -31.91 -0.76 49.36
N GLY A 397 -33.00 -0.95 50.11
CA GLY A 397 -33.64 -2.27 50.24
C GLY A 397 -34.73 -2.58 49.21
N GLY A 398 -35.35 -1.55 48.63
CA GLY A 398 -36.48 -1.69 47.69
C GLY A 398 -36.10 -1.97 46.23
N LEU A 399 -34.82 -1.85 45.88
CA LEU A 399 -34.32 -2.14 44.54
C LEU A 399 -34.19 -3.65 44.25
N TYR A 400 -34.19 -4.49 45.29
CA TYR A 400 -34.01 -5.95 45.16
C TYR A 400 -35.30 -6.74 44.87
N THR A 401 -36.48 -6.11 44.93
CA THR A 401 -37.78 -6.79 44.74
C THR A 401 -38.52 -6.36 43.48
N ILE A 402 -37.96 -5.47 42.66
CA ILE A 402 -38.45 -5.24 41.30
C ILE A 402 -37.99 -6.44 40.46
N GLU A 403 -38.95 -7.23 39.97
CA GLU A 403 -38.70 -8.45 39.22
C GLU A 403 -37.59 -8.25 38.16
N SER A 404 -36.51 -9.03 38.25
CA SER A 404 -35.29 -8.87 37.44
C SER A 404 -35.52 -8.90 35.93
N LYS A 405 -36.64 -9.48 35.48
CA LYS A 405 -37.11 -9.52 34.09
C LYS A 405 -37.34 -8.14 33.45
N HIS A 406 -37.58 -7.08 34.22
CA HIS A 406 -37.73 -5.72 33.68
C HIS A 406 -36.45 -4.86 33.77
N LEU A 407 -35.50 -5.25 34.62
CA LEU A 407 -34.22 -4.55 34.78
C LEU A 407 -33.13 -5.09 33.86
N GLN A 408 -33.15 -6.38 33.54
CA GLN A 408 -32.14 -6.99 32.68
C GLN A 408 -32.10 -6.34 31.27
N PRO A 409 -33.23 -6.07 30.59
CA PRO A 409 -33.19 -5.40 29.28
C PRO A 409 -32.64 -3.97 29.37
N LEU A 410 -32.93 -3.27 30.47
CA LEU A 410 -32.41 -1.92 30.72
C LEU A 410 -30.89 -1.94 30.96
N VAL A 411 -30.41 -2.87 31.79
CA VAL A 411 -28.96 -3.05 32.05
C VAL A 411 -28.22 -3.45 30.79
N GLN A 412 -28.79 -4.33 29.96
CA GLN A 412 -28.19 -4.74 28.70
C GLN A 412 -28.11 -3.57 27.70
N SER A 413 -29.18 -2.77 27.58
CA SER A 413 -29.20 -1.61 26.69
C SER A 413 -28.23 -0.52 27.15
N LEU A 414 -28.13 -0.26 28.46
CA LEU A 414 -27.14 0.67 29.02
C LEU A 414 -25.70 0.19 28.81
N THR A 415 -25.46 -1.12 28.86
CA THR A 415 -24.14 -1.71 28.60
C THR A 415 -23.75 -1.55 27.12
N THR A 416 -24.68 -1.82 26.20
CA THR A 416 -24.48 -1.59 24.75
C THR A 416 -24.21 -0.12 24.45
N LEU A 417 -25.01 0.78 25.03
CA LEU A 417 -24.82 2.22 24.88
C LEU A 417 -23.45 2.68 25.39
N ASN A 418 -23.03 2.21 26.57
CA ASN A 418 -21.75 2.59 27.15
C ASN A 418 -20.56 2.12 26.30
N ARG A 419 -20.64 0.92 25.71
CA ARG A 419 -19.62 0.41 24.77
C ARG A 419 -19.46 1.35 23.58
N ILE A 420 -20.57 1.73 22.94
CA ILE A 420 -20.49 2.52 21.70
C ILE A 420 -20.14 3.99 22.00
N ILE A 421 -20.53 4.54 23.16
CA ILE A 421 -20.04 5.85 23.60
C ILE A 421 -18.52 5.86 23.79
N GLN A 422 -17.93 4.77 24.33
CA GLN A 422 -16.47 4.66 24.44
C GLN A 422 -15.81 4.63 23.07
N GLU A 423 -16.35 3.87 22.12
CA GLU A 423 -15.86 3.82 20.73
C GLU A 423 -15.90 5.20 20.05
N LEU A 424 -16.97 5.98 20.24
CA LEU A 424 -17.09 7.35 19.71
C LEU A 424 -16.17 8.35 20.42
N GLN A 425 -15.95 8.22 21.74
CA GLN A 425 -15.10 9.12 22.50
C GLN A 425 -13.62 8.97 22.13
N GLU A 426 -13.16 7.76 21.85
CA GLU A 426 -11.81 7.54 21.32
C GLU A 426 -11.69 8.16 19.92
N ALA A 427 -12.68 7.97 19.04
CA ALA A 427 -12.69 8.58 17.71
C ALA A 427 -12.63 10.13 17.72
N LEU A 428 -13.35 10.78 18.65
CA LEU A 428 -13.44 12.24 18.76
C LEU A 428 -12.22 12.91 19.42
N LYS A 429 -11.55 12.26 20.39
CA LYS A 429 -10.34 12.80 21.02
C LYS A 429 -9.19 12.93 20.02
N GLU A 430 -9.16 12.05 19.03
CA GLU A 430 -8.13 12.02 18.00
C GLU A 430 -8.36 13.09 16.92
N ASP A 431 -9.62 13.42 16.61
CA ASP A 431 -10.00 14.47 15.62
C ASP A 431 -9.60 15.90 16.05
N ALA A 432 -9.70 16.19 17.35
CA ALA A 432 -9.33 17.51 17.89
C ALA A 432 -7.81 17.79 17.81
N GLY A 433 -6.97 16.76 17.70
CA GLY A 433 -5.53 16.90 17.52
C GLY A 433 -5.14 17.33 16.09
N GLU A 434 -5.87 16.89 15.07
CA GLU A 434 -5.47 17.02 13.67
C GLU A 434 -6.06 18.23 12.94
N MET A 435 -7.22 18.76 13.36
CA MET A 435 -7.72 20.05 12.83
C MET A 435 -6.76 21.22 13.08
N THR A 436 -5.83 21.07 14.02
CA THR A 436 -4.77 22.05 14.30
C THR A 436 -3.60 21.96 13.30
N GLN A 437 -3.43 20.85 12.57
CA GLN A 437 -2.35 20.65 11.59
C GLN A 437 -2.76 20.94 10.14
N LEU A 438 -4.02 20.68 9.76
CA LEU A 438 -4.51 20.90 8.38
C LEU A 438 -4.65 22.38 7.97
N ALA A 439 -4.71 23.30 8.93
CA ALA A 439 -4.80 24.74 8.64
C ALA A 439 -3.45 25.40 8.27
N ALA A 440 -2.32 24.67 8.32
CA ALA A 440 -0.97 25.25 8.23
C ALA A 440 -0.26 25.13 6.87
N THR A 441 -0.84 24.48 5.85
CA THR A 441 -0.08 24.05 4.65
C THR A 441 -0.73 24.35 3.29
N ALA A 442 -1.39 25.49 3.12
CA ALA A 442 -1.80 25.95 1.78
C ALA A 442 -0.93 27.10 1.26
N PRO A 443 -0.24 26.93 0.12
CA PRO A 443 0.06 28.07 -0.75
C PRO A 443 -0.49 27.93 -2.17
N ALA A 444 -0.70 29.11 -2.74
CA ALA A 444 -1.47 29.42 -3.93
C ALA A 444 -0.80 29.07 -5.27
N HIS A 445 -1.68 28.82 -6.25
CA HIS A 445 -1.47 28.82 -7.70
C HIS A 445 -0.45 29.85 -8.23
N LYS A 446 0.32 29.44 -9.25
CA LYS A 446 0.61 30.27 -10.44
C LYS A 446 1.02 29.42 -11.65
N THR A 447 0.43 29.79 -12.78
CA THR A 447 0.60 29.29 -14.15
C THR A 447 1.92 29.72 -14.78
N CYS A 448 2.40 28.98 -15.80
CA CYS A 448 3.08 29.52 -16.98
C CYS A 448 3.17 28.49 -18.12
N ASP A 449 2.67 28.91 -19.29
CA ASP A 449 2.81 28.30 -20.61
C ASP A 449 4.25 28.42 -21.17
N GLY A 450 4.63 27.54 -22.10
CA GLY A 450 5.75 27.80 -23.02
C GLY A 450 6.40 26.61 -23.74
N ALA A 451 5.83 26.25 -24.90
CA ALA A 451 6.52 26.01 -26.19
C ALA A 451 7.53 24.85 -26.43
N PHE A 452 7.13 24.03 -27.44
CA PHE A 452 7.88 23.51 -28.60
C PHE A 452 8.54 22.10 -28.60
N GLU A 453 7.84 21.21 -29.32
CA GLU A 453 8.28 20.25 -30.36
C GLU A 453 9.79 20.06 -30.63
N ARG A 454 10.28 18.83 -30.43
CA ARG A 454 10.49 17.79 -31.46
C ARG A 454 11.02 16.51 -30.78
N GLU A 455 11.07 15.42 -31.55
CA GLU A 455 11.66 14.10 -31.22
C GLU A 455 10.66 13.05 -30.68
N ALA A 456 9.76 12.72 -31.60
CA ALA A 456 9.04 11.47 -31.63
C ALA A 456 9.93 10.37 -32.21
N GLU A 457 10.56 9.56 -31.32
CA GLU A 457 10.90 8.14 -31.57
C GLU A 457 11.53 7.45 -30.35
N GLN A 458 11.95 8.19 -29.32
CA GLN A 458 12.76 7.63 -28.22
C GLN A 458 12.01 7.02 -27.02
N ALA A 459 10.68 7.11 -26.94
CA ALA A 459 9.95 6.77 -25.70
C ALA A 459 9.97 5.26 -25.34
N ASN A 460 10.15 4.37 -26.33
CA ASN A 460 10.25 2.93 -26.08
C ASN A 460 11.69 2.45 -25.80
N GLU A 461 12.69 3.17 -26.30
CA GLU A 461 14.09 2.97 -25.92
C GLU A 461 14.42 3.59 -24.55
N GLU A 462 13.80 4.72 -24.20
CA GLU A 462 14.03 5.48 -22.97
C GLU A 462 13.54 4.77 -21.70
N LEU A 463 12.55 3.89 -21.80
CA LEU A 463 11.89 3.21 -20.67
C LEU A 463 12.54 1.92 -20.19
N GLY A 464 13.63 1.43 -20.79
CA GLY A 464 14.19 0.14 -20.34
C GLY A 464 13.59 -1.09 -21.00
N LEU A 465 12.46 -1.00 -21.73
CA LEU A 465 11.57 -2.14 -22.00
C LEU A 465 11.71 -2.84 -23.35
N THR A 466 12.92 -2.91 -23.90
CA THR A 466 13.19 -3.74 -25.08
C THR A 466 14.30 -4.72 -24.74
N THR A 467 13.95 -6.00 -24.60
CA THR A 467 14.90 -7.10 -24.60
C THR A 467 15.41 -7.30 -26.02
N ASN A 468 16.69 -7.02 -26.25
CA ASN A 468 17.53 -7.69 -27.24
C ASN A 468 19.00 -7.52 -26.83
N SER A 469 19.53 -8.49 -26.09
CA SER A 469 20.96 -8.85 -26.08
C SER A 469 21.14 -10.22 -25.40
N PHE A 470 20.76 -11.26 -26.13
CA PHE A 470 21.36 -12.59 -25.98
C PHE A 470 21.86 -12.99 -27.37
N GLU A 471 23.00 -12.45 -27.76
CA GLU A 471 23.97 -13.13 -28.62
C GLU A 471 25.35 -12.79 -28.06
N ASP A 472 26.10 -13.88 -27.83
CA ASP A 472 27.45 -14.09 -27.28
C ASP A 472 27.69 -14.00 -25.75
#